data_AF-A0AAW3HAB5-F1
#
_entry.id   AF-A0AAW3HAB5-F1
#
_cell.length_a   1.000
_cell.length_b   1.000
_cell.length_c   1.000
_cell.angle_alpha   90.00
_cell.angle_beta   90.00
_cell.angle_gamma   90.00
#
_symmetry.space_group_name_H-M   'P 1'
#
loop_
_entity.id
_entity.type
_entity.pdbx_description
1 polymer ?
#
loop_
_entity_poly.entity_id
_entity_poly.type
_entity_poly.pdbx_seq_one_letter_code
_entity_poly.pdbx_strand_id
1 'polypeptide(L)'
;MSYQFIHIEDYSRTIAKKKKNDGKEKYNKETKGRSVRDIIAEAKREIGNCPHVENPKDPILLFGVDLDEVEKLAYEYHENTKLTDKNGKEKKLRSDANILLAGVVSLNRENEDIWDEYKKDAIAFLSNKYGKKLVSVIEHTDEENPHFHFYVIQDVGK
;
A
#
# COMPACT_ATOMS: atom_id res chain seq x y z
N MET A 1 3.90 -10.95 -12.73
CA MET A 1 4.61 -10.03 -11.82
C MET A 1 5.89 -10.73 -11.35
N SER A 2 7.07 -10.07 -11.32
CA SER A 2 8.30 -10.69 -10.77
C SER A 2 8.14 -10.94 -9.26
N TYR A 3 8.62 -12.07 -8.75
CA TYR A 3 8.51 -12.37 -7.31
C TYR A 3 9.47 -11.53 -6.46
N GLN A 4 9.02 -11.12 -5.29
CA GLN A 4 9.75 -10.37 -4.27
C GLN A 4 9.35 -10.89 -2.89
N PHE A 5 10.33 -11.19 -2.04
CA PHE A 5 10.06 -11.79 -0.71
C PHE A 5 9.12 -10.92 0.13
N ILE A 6 9.50 -9.66 0.36
CA ILE A 6 8.64 -8.60 0.87
C ILE A 6 9.08 -7.29 0.22
N HIS A 7 8.14 -6.54 -0.37
CA HIS A 7 8.37 -5.18 -0.87
C HIS A 7 7.39 -4.22 -0.21
N ILE A 8 7.85 -3.00 0.09
CA ILE A 8 7.09 -2.00 0.83
C ILE A 8 7.24 -0.66 0.14
N GLU A 9 6.11 0.01 -0.08
CA GLU A 9 6.04 1.38 -0.55
C GLU A 9 5.07 2.19 0.32
N ASP A 10 5.24 3.51 0.28
CA ASP A 10 4.45 4.46 1.03
C ASP A 10 3.74 5.44 0.10
N TYR A 11 2.47 5.68 0.40
CA TYR A 11 1.56 6.40 -0.48
C TYR A 11 0.94 7.60 0.24
N SER A 12 0.83 8.69 -0.51
CA SER A 12 0.23 9.94 -0.08
C SER A 12 -1.18 10.10 -0.63
N ARG A 13 -1.97 10.97 0.01
CA ARG A 13 -3.28 11.37 -0.52
C ARG A 13 -3.13 12.11 -1.86
N THR A 14 -2.25 13.10 -1.88
CA THR A 14 -1.91 13.85 -3.10
C THR A 14 -0.48 13.55 -3.49
N ILE A 15 -0.26 13.12 -4.73
CA ILE A 15 1.10 12.83 -5.22
C ILE A 15 1.96 14.10 -5.17
N ALA A 16 3.14 13.99 -4.56
CA ALA A 16 4.10 15.08 -4.52
C ALA A 16 4.51 15.51 -5.94
N LYS A 17 4.49 16.83 -6.20
CA LYS A 17 5.00 17.38 -7.46
C LYS A 17 6.52 17.18 -7.50
N LYS A 18 7.02 16.34 -8.42
CA LYS A 18 8.47 16.22 -8.64
C LYS A 18 9.01 17.55 -9.17
N LYS A 19 10.18 17.96 -8.67
CA LYS A 19 10.89 19.15 -9.16
C LYS A 19 11.25 18.89 -10.63
N LYS A 20 10.89 19.81 -11.54
CA LYS A 20 11.29 19.69 -12.95
C LYS A 20 12.81 19.54 -13.00
N ASN A 21 13.29 18.48 -13.65
CA ASN A 21 14.69 18.44 -14.03
C ASN A 21 14.90 19.56 -15.06
N ASP A 22 15.82 20.49 -14.78
CA ASP A 22 16.21 21.58 -15.69
C ASP A 22 16.96 21.02 -16.91
N GLY A 23 16.28 20.21 -17.74
CA GLY A 23 16.81 19.70 -19.01
C GLY A 23 17.91 18.64 -18.93
N LYS A 24 18.20 18.06 -17.75
CA LYS A 24 19.16 16.94 -17.64
C LYS A 24 18.47 15.61 -17.93
N GLU A 25 18.48 15.22 -19.20
CA GLU A 25 17.81 14.06 -19.83
C GLU A 25 18.15 12.66 -19.25
N LYS A 26 19.01 12.55 -18.24
CA LYS A 26 19.53 11.25 -17.79
C LYS A 26 18.50 10.35 -17.10
N TYR A 27 17.32 10.88 -16.77
CA TYR A 27 16.23 10.15 -16.09
C TYR A 27 14.87 10.34 -16.81
N ASN A 28 14.85 10.27 -18.14
CA ASN A 28 13.69 10.57 -18.99
C ASN A 28 12.50 9.59 -18.93
N LYS A 29 12.57 8.49 -18.16
CA LYS A 29 11.40 7.65 -17.90
C LYS A 29 10.77 8.07 -16.59
N GLU A 30 9.96 9.13 -16.66
CA GLU A 30 9.17 9.60 -15.52
C GLU A 30 8.08 8.57 -15.17
N THR A 31 8.27 7.83 -14.08
CA THR A 31 7.15 7.14 -13.45
C THR A 31 6.30 8.17 -12.71
N LYS A 32 5.06 8.34 -13.18
CA LYS A 32 4.01 9.08 -12.46
C LYS A 32 3.87 8.43 -11.07
N GLY A 33 3.93 9.23 -10.01
CA GLY A 33 3.67 8.72 -8.66
C GLY A 33 2.25 8.18 -8.54
N ARG A 34 2.00 7.36 -7.52
CA ARG A 34 0.67 6.81 -7.22
C ARG A 34 0.18 7.35 -5.88
N SER A 35 -1.12 7.61 -5.79
CA SER A 35 -1.81 7.98 -4.56
C SER A 35 -2.40 6.76 -3.85
N VAL A 36 -2.87 6.95 -2.62
CA VAL A 36 -3.67 5.94 -1.91
C VAL A 36 -4.87 5.46 -2.75
N ARG A 37 -5.60 6.37 -3.41
CA ARG A 37 -6.71 5.98 -4.27
C ARG A 37 -6.25 5.10 -5.44
N ASP A 38 -5.13 5.44 -6.07
CA ASP A 38 -4.62 4.70 -7.23
C ASP A 38 -4.22 3.26 -6.87
N ILE A 39 -3.65 3.03 -5.68
CA ILE A 39 -3.25 1.68 -5.25
C ILE A 39 -4.42 0.88 -4.70
N ILE A 40 -5.36 1.52 -4.01
CA ILE A 40 -6.58 0.85 -3.51
C ILE A 40 -7.46 0.44 -4.69
N ALA A 41 -7.64 1.32 -5.69
CA ALA A 41 -8.44 1.01 -6.88
C ALA A 41 -7.85 -0.17 -7.68
N GLU A 42 -6.52 -0.23 -7.82
CA GLU A 42 -5.85 -1.37 -8.46
C GLU A 42 -6.03 -2.66 -7.66
N ALA A 43 -5.84 -2.61 -6.33
CA ALA A 43 -6.00 -3.77 -5.46
C ALA A 43 -7.44 -4.29 -5.41
N LYS A 44 -8.43 -3.40 -5.53
CA LYS A 44 -9.86 -3.74 -5.65
C LYS A 44 -10.25 -4.30 -7.02
N ARG A 45 -9.33 -4.32 -7.99
CA ARG A 45 -9.63 -4.64 -9.40
C ARG A 45 -10.72 -3.75 -10.02
N GLU A 46 -10.75 -2.46 -9.65
CA GLU A 46 -11.70 -1.53 -10.25
C GLU A 46 -11.47 -1.41 -11.77
N ILE A 47 -12.56 -1.35 -12.53
CA ILE A 47 -12.53 -1.29 -14.00
C ILE A 47 -11.64 -0.12 -14.45
N GLY A 48 -10.63 -0.44 -15.25
CA GLY A 48 -9.66 0.52 -15.78
C GLY A 48 -8.43 0.77 -14.91
N ASN A 49 -8.37 0.23 -13.68
CA ASN A 49 -7.25 0.39 -12.75
C ASN A 49 -6.36 -0.85 -12.62
N CYS A 50 -6.67 -1.95 -13.31
CA CYS A 50 -5.86 -3.19 -13.34
C CYS A 50 -5.62 -3.69 -14.78
N PRO A 51 -4.99 -2.90 -15.68
CA PRO A 51 -4.87 -3.25 -17.10
C PRO A 51 -3.93 -4.42 -17.40
N HIS A 52 -3.12 -4.84 -16.42
CA HIS A 52 -2.14 -5.91 -16.55
C HIS A 52 -2.68 -7.28 -16.10
N VAL A 53 -3.90 -7.35 -15.57
CA VAL A 53 -4.52 -8.58 -15.09
C VAL A 53 -5.55 -9.03 -16.13
N GLU A 54 -5.34 -10.22 -16.72
CA GLU A 54 -6.18 -10.70 -17.82
C GLU A 54 -7.62 -10.99 -17.39
N ASN A 55 -7.79 -11.63 -16.23
CA ASN A 55 -9.09 -12.02 -15.69
C ASN A 55 -9.20 -11.61 -14.22
N PRO A 56 -9.47 -10.32 -13.93
CA PRO A 56 -9.49 -9.81 -12.58
C PRO A 56 -10.54 -10.52 -11.72
N LYS A 57 -10.14 -10.95 -10.53
CA LYS A 57 -11.02 -11.53 -9.51
C LYS A 57 -11.03 -10.65 -8.27
N ASP A 58 -12.13 -10.70 -7.54
CA ASP A 58 -12.23 -9.99 -6.27
C ASP A 58 -11.14 -10.49 -5.30
N PRO A 59 -10.47 -9.57 -4.58
CA PRO A 59 -9.47 -9.94 -3.60
C PRO A 59 -10.09 -10.69 -2.42
N ILE A 60 -9.34 -11.64 -1.87
CA ILE A 60 -9.75 -12.42 -0.69
C ILE A 60 -9.24 -11.69 0.55
N LEU A 61 -10.14 -11.31 1.47
CA LEU A 61 -9.76 -10.72 2.74
C LEU A 61 -9.23 -11.79 3.70
N LEU A 62 -7.97 -11.68 4.10
CA LEU A 62 -7.31 -12.61 5.01
C LEU A 62 -7.26 -12.11 6.46
N PHE A 63 -7.18 -10.79 6.64
CA PHE A 63 -7.09 -10.17 7.96
C PHE A 63 -7.59 -8.73 7.94
N GLY A 64 -8.21 -8.28 9.03
CA GLY A 64 -8.54 -6.88 9.25
C GLY A 64 -9.79 -6.42 8.53
N VAL A 65 -9.73 -5.23 7.93
CA VAL A 65 -10.84 -4.58 7.22
C VAL A 65 -10.69 -4.66 5.70
N ASP A 66 -11.77 -4.42 4.96
CA ASP A 66 -11.73 -4.34 3.51
C ASP A 66 -11.00 -3.08 2.99
N LEU A 67 -10.76 -3.06 1.67
CA LEU A 67 -10.00 -2.00 1.00
C LEU A 67 -10.70 -0.63 1.01
N ASP A 68 -12.04 -0.58 1.10
CA ASP A 68 -12.78 0.69 1.21
C ASP A 68 -12.54 1.33 2.58
N GLU A 69 -12.56 0.51 3.64
CA GLU A 69 -12.26 0.98 4.98
C GLU A 69 -10.77 1.34 5.14
N VAL A 70 -9.84 0.64 4.46
CA VAL A 70 -8.42 1.04 4.42
C VAL A 70 -8.26 2.46 3.85
N GLU A 71 -8.90 2.76 2.71
CA GLU A 71 -8.84 4.10 2.11
C GLU A 71 -9.39 5.16 3.07
N LYS A 72 -10.54 4.88 3.68
CA LYS A 72 -11.17 5.78 4.66
C LYS A 72 -10.26 6.04 5.86
N LEU A 73 -9.71 5.00 6.49
CA LEU A 73 -8.81 5.12 7.64
C LEU A 73 -7.54 5.92 7.30
N ALA A 74 -6.99 5.76 6.09
CA ALA A 74 -5.81 6.50 5.67
C ALA A 74 -6.11 8.00 5.55
N TYR A 75 -7.29 8.36 5.03
CA TYR A 75 -7.72 9.76 4.97
C TYR A 75 -8.10 10.32 6.34
N GLU A 76 -8.72 9.53 7.21
CA GLU A 76 -8.98 9.93 8.60
C GLU A 76 -7.67 10.20 9.36
N TYR A 77 -6.65 9.37 9.17
CA TYR A 77 -5.30 9.62 9.71
C TYR A 77 -4.75 10.97 9.20
N HIS A 78 -4.84 11.25 7.90
CA HIS A 78 -4.38 12.51 7.32
C HIS A 78 -5.12 13.73 7.89
N GLU A 79 -6.45 13.70 7.94
CA GLU A 79 -7.27 14.84 8.37
C GLU A 79 -7.15 15.15 9.85
N ASN A 80 -7.00 14.11 10.68
CA ASN A 80 -7.00 14.26 12.13
C ASN A 80 -5.59 14.44 12.71
N THR A 81 -4.53 14.09 11.97
CA THR A 81 -3.15 14.24 12.44
C THR A 81 -2.73 15.70 12.43
N LYS A 82 -2.27 16.16 13.59
CA LYS A 82 -1.65 17.48 13.75
C LYS A 82 -0.17 17.33 14.08
N LEU A 83 0.63 18.27 13.59
CA LEU A 83 2.04 18.38 13.90
C LEU A 83 2.27 19.67 14.68
N THR A 84 2.95 19.57 15.82
CA THR A 84 3.37 20.74 16.59
C THR A 84 4.76 21.16 16.13
N ASP A 85 4.90 22.40 15.67
CA ASP A 85 6.21 22.92 15.29
C ASP A 85 7.06 23.31 16.51
N LYS A 86 8.35 23.61 16.28
CA LYS A 86 9.30 24.02 17.33
C LYS A 86 8.87 25.25 18.15
N ASN A 87 7.91 26.03 17.66
CA ASN A 87 7.37 27.22 18.33
C ASN A 87 6.03 26.92 19.04
N GLY A 88 5.60 25.66 19.10
CA GLY A 88 4.33 25.25 19.72
C GLY A 88 3.09 25.46 18.85
N LYS A 89 3.25 25.78 17.55
CA LYS A 89 2.10 25.98 16.65
C LYS A 89 1.66 24.67 16.01
N GLU A 90 0.39 24.34 16.18
CA GLU A 90 -0.25 23.21 15.48
C GLU A 90 -0.38 23.49 13.97
N LYS A 91 0.00 22.50 13.16
CA LYS A 91 -0.15 22.49 11.70
C LYS A 91 -0.78 21.19 11.26
N LYS A 92 -1.60 21.28 10.21
CA LYS A 92 -2.13 20.10 9.53
C LYS A 92 -1.01 19.33 8.84
N LEU A 93 -1.23 18.04 8.63
CA LEU A 93 -0.37 17.24 7.77
C LEU A 93 -0.34 17.84 6.35
N ARG A 94 0.83 17.78 5.70
CA ARG A 94 0.97 18.23 4.31
C ARG A 94 0.16 17.30 3.40
N SER A 95 -0.46 17.84 2.35
CA SER A 95 -1.33 17.09 1.43
C SER A 95 -0.64 15.91 0.74
N ASP A 96 0.66 15.99 0.59
CA ASP A 96 1.55 15.00 -0.02
C ASP A 96 2.38 14.23 1.01
N ALA A 97 1.94 14.20 2.27
CA ALA A 97 2.49 13.30 3.27
C ALA A 97 2.08 11.88 2.96
N ASN A 98 2.99 10.94 3.21
CA ASN A 98 2.67 9.53 3.14
C ASN A 98 1.83 9.14 4.36
N ILE A 99 0.69 8.53 4.07
CA ILE A 99 -0.41 8.25 5.02
C ILE A 99 -0.77 6.77 5.06
N LEU A 100 -0.23 6.00 4.12
CA LEU A 100 -0.44 4.56 4.01
C LEU A 100 0.89 3.91 3.66
N LEU A 101 1.26 2.88 4.41
CA LEU A 101 2.28 1.93 4.00
C LEU A 101 1.55 0.73 3.40
N ALA A 102 1.83 0.40 2.14
CA ALA A 102 1.36 -0.83 1.52
C ALA A 102 2.55 -1.71 1.16
N GLY A 103 2.44 -2.99 1.43
CA GLY A 103 3.45 -3.96 1.02
C GLY A 103 2.84 -5.14 0.32
N VAL A 104 3.70 -5.86 -0.40
CA VAL A 104 3.38 -7.13 -1.05
C VAL A 104 4.34 -8.19 -0.53
N VAL A 105 3.79 -9.36 -0.24
CA VAL A 105 4.54 -10.58 0.05
C VAL A 105 4.21 -11.54 -1.07
N SER A 106 5.22 -12.05 -1.75
CA SER A 106 5.03 -12.99 -2.85
C SER A 106 6.02 -14.14 -2.77
N LEU A 107 5.63 -15.25 -3.38
CA LEU A 107 6.44 -16.45 -3.48
C LEU A 107 6.54 -16.85 -4.94
N ASN A 108 7.71 -17.36 -5.35
CA ASN A 108 7.85 -17.95 -6.69
C ASN A 108 6.87 -19.13 -6.80
N ARG A 109 6.08 -19.16 -7.87
CA ARG A 109 5.10 -20.22 -8.17
C ARG A 109 5.69 -21.64 -8.11
N GLU A 110 6.99 -21.81 -8.37
CA GLU A 110 7.68 -23.11 -8.21
C GLU A 110 7.63 -23.67 -6.78
N ASN A 111 7.41 -22.82 -5.77
CA ASN A 111 7.28 -23.20 -4.36
C ASN A 111 5.85 -22.98 -3.83
N GLU A 112 4.84 -23.03 -4.70
CA GLU A 112 3.43 -22.83 -4.29
C GLU A 112 2.96 -23.85 -3.24
N ASP A 113 3.60 -25.02 -3.17
CA ASP A 113 3.30 -26.08 -2.20
C ASP A 113 3.44 -25.63 -0.74
N ILE A 114 4.31 -24.66 -0.46
CA ILE A 114 4.48 -24.09 0.90
C ILE A 114 3.68 -22.79 1.11
N TRP A 115 2.88 -22.36 0.13
CA TRP A 115 2.26 -21.02 0.16
C TRP A 115 1.36 -20.81 1.37
N ASP A 116 0.53 -21.78 1.74
CA ASP A 116 -0.40 -21.60 2.86
C ASP A 116 0.33 -21.48 4.21
N GLU A 117 1.39 -22.26 4.43
CA GLU A 117 2.22 -22.17 5.63
C GLU A 117 3.01 -20.85 5.65
N TYR A 118 3.66 -20.51 4.53
CA TYR A 118 4.42 -19.27 4.38
C TYR A 118 3.54 -18.03 4.57
N LYS A 119 2.34 -18.02 3.99
CA LYS A 119 1.33 -16.96 4.12
C LYS A 119 0.94 -16.77 5.58
N LYS A 120 0.65 -17.86 6.31
CA LYS A 120 0.30 -17.82 7.73
C LYS A 120 1.43 -17.23 8.58
N ASP A 121 2.67 -17.69 8.38
CA ASP A 121 3.83 -17.21 9.12
C ASP A 121 4.15 -15.75 8.80
N ALA A 122 4.04 -15.35 7.54
CA ALA A 122 4.21 -13.97 7.11
C ALA A 122 3.16 -13.03 7.74
N ILE A 123 1.88 -13.44 7.79
CA ILE A 123 0.83 -12.65 8.44
C ILE A 123 1.07 -12.56 9.96
N ALA A 124 1.52 -13.65 10.60
CA ALA A 124 1.88 -13.63 12.01
C ALA A 124 3.05 -12.69 12.30
N PHE A 125 4.08 -12.70 11.44
CA PHE A 125 5.21 -11.78 11.51
C PHE A 125 4.76 -10.32 11.35
N LEU A 126 3.92 -10.02 10.35
CA LEU A 126 3.40 -8.67 10.12
C LEU A 126 2.54 -8.19 11.29
N SER A 127 1.71 -9.07 11.84
CA SER A 127 0.86 -8.78 13.01
C SER A 127 1.71 -8.48 14.24
N ASN A 128 2.82 -9.19 14.45
CA ASN A 128 3.76 -8.90 15.54
C ASN A 128 4.48 -7.57 15.29
N LYS A 129 4.98 -7.35 14.08
CA LYS A 129 5.77 -6.17 13.70
C LYS A 129 4.98 -4.86 13.79
N TYR A 130 3.75 -4.85 13.28
CA TYR A 130 2.93 -3.63 13.17
C TYR A 130 1.83 -3.55 14.22
N GLY A 131 1.48 -4.66 14.88
CA GLY A 131 0.42 -4.70 15.87
C GLY A 131 -0.90 -4.20 15.30
N LYS A 132 -1.59 -3.34 16.05
CA LYS A 132 -2.88 -2.74 15.64
C LYS A 132 -2.80 -1.85 14.40
N LYS A 133 -1.59 -1.49 13.95
CA LYS A 133 -1.37 -0.63 12.78
C LYS A 133 -1.50 -1.42 11.49
N LEU A 134 -1.34 -2.75 11.53
CA LEU A 134 -1.72 -3.62 10.43
C LEU A 134 -3.25 -3.60 10.34
N VAL A 135 -3.79 -2.94 9.32
CA VAL A 135 -5.24 -2.73 9.21
C VAL A 135 -5.90 -3.73 8.26
N SER A 136 -5.17 -4.26 7.27
CA SER A 136 -5.73 -5.18 6.29
C SER A 136 -4.66 -6.05 5.65
N VAL A 137 -5.02 -7.28 5.32
CA VAL A 137 -4.27 -8.20 4.45
C VAL A 137 -5.24 -8.82 3.46
N ILE A 138 -4.93 -8.72 2.16
CA ILE A 138 -5.74 -9.26 1.06
C ILE A 138 -4.89 -10.08 0.10
N GLU A 139 -5.44 -11.17 -0.42
CA GLU A 139 -4.78 -12.07 -1.37
C GLU A 139 -5.44 -11.97 -2.75
N HIS A 140 -4.59 -11.94 -3.78
CA HIS A 140 -4.99 -12.02 -5.17
C HIS A 140 -4.68 -13.41 -5.72
N THR A 141 -5.65 -14.00 -6.45
CA THR A 141 -5.55 -15.36 -7.00
C THR A 141 -5.66 -15.40 -8.53
N ASP A 142 -5.57 -14.23 -9.15
CA ASP A 142 -5.76 -13.94 -10.56
C ASP A 142 -4.46 -13.61 -11.29
N GLU A 143 -3.31 -13.88 -10.66
CA GLU A 143 -1.98 -13.62 -11.23
C GLU A 143 -1.05 -14.85 -11.19
N GLU A 144 0.11 -14.69 -11.82
CA GLU A 144 1.09 -15.76 -12.05
C GLU A 144 1.72 -16.31 -10.77
N ASN A 145 2.14 -15.44 -9.85
CA ASN A 145 2.82 -15.81 -8.61
C ASN A 145 1.88 -15.61 -7.42
N PRO A 146 1.82 -16.55 -6.47
CA PRO A 146 1.04 -16.39 -5.25
C PRO A 146 1.57 -15.20 -4.44
N HIS A 147 0.66 -14.30 -4.06
CA HIS A 147 1.01 -13.11 -3.32
C HIS A 147 -0.18 -12.57 -2.52
N PHE A 148 0.14 -11.79 -1.49
CA PHE A 148 -0.84 -11.00 -0.77
C PHE A 148 -0.32 -9.58 -0.56
N HIS A 149 -1.24 -8.64 -0.47
CA HIS A 149 -0.98 -7.26 -0.08
C HIS A 149 -1.33 -7.05 1.38
N PHE A 150 -0.58 -6.19 2.06
CA PHE A 150 -0.87 -5.75 3.41
C PHE A 150 -0.80 -4.24 3.54
N TYR A 151 -1.60 -3.69 4.44
CA TYR A 151 -1.78 -2.26 4.60
C TYR A 151 -1.58 -1.86 6.06
N VAL A 152 -0.77 -0.83 6.27
CA VAL A 152 -0.41 -0.32 7.59
C VAL A 152 -0.70 1.18 7.66
N ILE A 153 -1.44 1.58 8.69
CA ILE A 153 -1.80 2.98 8.94
C ILE A 153 -1.36 3.34 10.37
N GLN A 154 -0.82 4.55 10.52
CA GLN A 154 -0.33 5.03 11.81
C GLN A 154 -1.50 5.54 12.68
N ASP A 155 -1.30 5.52 14.00
CA ASP A 155 -2.21 6.20 14.92
C ASP A 155 -2.19 7.71 14.67
N VAL A 156 -3.34 8.37 14.82
CA VAL A 156 -3.46 9.83 14.68
C VAL A 156 -2.45 10.55 15.57
N GLY A 157 -1.58 11.36 14.96
CA GLY A 157 -0.59 12.16 15.68
C GLY A 157 -1.27 13.27 16.49
N LYS A 158 -0.86 13.41 17.76
CA LYS A 158 -1.31 14.45 18.69
C LYS A 158 -0.23 15.50 18.87
#